data_AF-A0A1F5LB48-F1
#
_entry.id   AF-A0A1F5LB48-F1
#
_cell.length_a   1.000
_cell.length_b   1.000
_cell.length_c   1.000
_cell.angle_alpha   90.00
_cell.angle_beta   90.00
_cell.angle_gamma   90.00
#
_symmetry.space_group_name_H-M   'P 1'
#
loop_
_entity.id
_entity.type
_entity.pdbx_description
1 polymer ?
#
loop_
_entity_poly.entity_id
_entity_poly.type
_entity_poly.pdbx_seq_one_letter_code
_entity_poly.pdbx_strand_id
1 'polypeptide(L)'
;MVAWGLVMTLTGIVQNYSGLLAARFFLGVTEAGLFPGLAFYVSLWYPRKNSQFRLALIFASASMAGAFSGLLAYLISKMDGVGGLEGWRWIFILEGLLTVVVAVFSFFLVWDEPATAAFLSEHEKRILLDALNYTQTETSTAPQLGNKHSFKWKHFVDALLDWQTWFHCLGYWGMACSVYALSLFLPTIIKGLGYSAALAQLLTIPVYAAATISCILVGYYSDKTGQRSFFTFACYTAVFVGFLIAVAPARFIPGLTYAGCFIAACGMYPAIPGLLTLSSNNWAPDAKRAC
;
A
#
# COMPACT_ATOMS: atom_id res chain seq x y z
N MET A 1 5.02 1.90 13.55
CA MET A 1 6.38 2.09 13.01
C MET A 1 7.47 1.70 13.99
N VAL A 2 7.58 2.32 15.18
CA VAL A 2 8.64 1.95 16.16
C VAL A 2 8.60 0.47 16.55
N ALA A 3 7.42 -0.05 16.95
CA ALA A 3 7.27 -1.45 17.31
C ALA A 3 7.59 -2.41 16.15
N TRP A 4 7.18 -2.05 14.93
CA TRP A 4 7.47 -2.83 13.72
C TRP A 4 8.98 -2.90 13.44
N GLY A 5 9.68 -1.76 13.48
CA GLY A 5 11.12 -1.69 13.26
C GLY A 5 11.90 -2.45 14.33
N LEU A 6 11.46 -2.38 15.59
CA LEU A 6 12.05 -3.14 16.69
C LEU A 6 11.89 -4.65 16.45
N VAL A 7 10.68 -5.13 16.12
CA VAL A 7 10.46 -6.55 15.81
C VAL A 7 11.27 -7.01 14.59
N MET A 8 11.43 -6.16 13.56
CA MET A 8 12.29 -6.45 12.40
C MET A 8 13.76 -6.60 12.79
N THR A 9 14.32 -5.68 13.59
CA THR A 9 15.71 -5.81 14.07
C THR A 9 15.91 -7.07 14.90
N LEU A 10 14.97 -7.40 15.78
CA LEU A 10 15.01 -8.63 16.58
C LEU A 10 14.94 -9.89 15.70
N THR A 11 14.16 -9.87 14.62
CA THR A 11 14.05 -10.99 13.67
C THR A 11 15.41 -11.37 13.08
N GLY A 12 16.28 -10.39 12.81
CA GLY A 12 17.63 -10.64 12.31
C GLY A 12 18.54 -11.37 13.31
N ILE A 13 18.27 -11.29 14.62
CA ILE A 13 19.12 -11.84 15.68
C ILE A 13 18.64 -13.23 16.15
N VAL A 14 17.39 -13.61 15.82
CA VAL A 14 16.81 -14.91 16.17
C VAL A 14 17.67 -16.07 15.67
N GLN A 15 17.89 -17.06 16.55
CA GLN A 15 18.63 -18.30 16.23
C GLN A 15 17.76 -19.57 16.32
N ASN A 16 16.52 -19.45 16.81
CA ASN A 16 15.63 -20.60 17.08
C ASN A 16 14.34 -20.51 16.26
N TYR A 17 13.81 -21.65 15.82
CA TYR A 17 12.55 -21.73 15.06
C TYR A 17 11.36 -21.13 15.82
N SER A 18 11.25 -21.42 17.12
CA SER A 18 10.21 -20.83 17.99
C SER A 18 10.32 -19.31 18.09
N GLY A 19 11.55 -18.78 18.15
CA GLY A 19 11.81 -17.35 18.13
C GLY A 19 11.41 -16.70 16.81
N LEU A 20 11.60 -17.40 15.68
CA LEU A 20 11.22 -16.90 14.36
C LEU A 20 9.69 -16.83 14.23
N LEU A 21 9.00 -17.83 14.76
CA LEU A 21 7.54 -17.87 14.76
C LEU A 21 6.94 -16.77 15.64
N ALA A 22 7.52 -16.54 16.82
CA ALA A 22 7.14 -15.42 17.69
C ALA A 22 7.38 -14.07 17.00
N ALA A 23 8.54 -13.87 16.38
CA ALA A 23 8.86 -12.64 15.66
C ALA A 23 7.86 -12.38 14.52
N ARG A 24 7.47 -13.42 13.76
CA ARG A 24 6.47 -13.29 12.69
C ARG A 24 5.08 -12.94 13.22
N PHE A 25 4.67 -13.51 14.35
CA PHE A 25 3.40 -13.16 14.99
C PHE A 25 3.37 -11.68 15.37
N PHE A 26 4.39 -11.19 16.09
CA PHE A 26 4.44 -9.79 16.51
C PHE A 26 4.59 -8.82 15.33
N LEU A 27 5.29 -9.21 14.28
CA LEU A 27 5.42 -8.41 13.06
C LEU A 27 4.03 -8.17 12.45
N GLY A 28 3.24 -9.23 12.27
CA GLY A 28 1.86 -9.12 11.78
C GLY A 28 0.97 -8.26 12.67
N VAL A 29 1.06 -8.41 14.00
CA VAL A 29 0.32 -7.56 14.96
C VAL A 29 0.68 -6.09 14.79
N THR A 30 1.96 -5.76 14.62
CA THR A 30 2.40 -4.36 14.45
C THR A 30 2.07 -3.77 13.08
N GLU A 31 1.89 -4.62 12.06
CA GLU A 31 1.59 -4.21 10.68
C GLU A 31 0.08 -4.01 10.44
N ALA A 32 -0.78 -4.77 11.14
CA ALA A 32 -2.23 -4.76 10.93
C ALA A 32 -2.89 -3.37 11.03
N GLY A 33 -2.35 -2.48 11.86
CA GLY A 33 -2.87 -1.12 12.04
C GLY A 33 -2.37 -0.09 11.03
N LEU A 34 -1.35 -0.42 10.23
CA LEU A 34 -0.67 0.54 9.35
C LEU A 34 -1.61 1.06 8.27
N PHE A 35 -2.28 0.13 7.58
CA PHE A 35 -3.15 0.45 6.46
C PHE A 35 -4.40 1.26 6.86
N PRO A 36 -5.22 0.82 7.84
CA PRO A 36 -6.36 1.62 8.29
C PRO A 36 -5.93 2.95 8.93
N GLY A 37 -4.78 2.99 9.61
CA GLY A 37 -4.21 4.22 10.18
C GLY A 37 -3.87 5.26 9.11
N LEU A 38 -3.24 4.85 8.01
CA LEU A 38 -2.95 5.75 6.87
C LEU A 38 -4.24 6.25 6.20
N ALA A 39 -5.21 5.37 5.99
CA ALA A 39 -6.50 5.75 5.40
C ALA A 39 -7.24 6.78 6.29
N PHE A 40 -7.24 6.56 7.61
CA PHE A 40 -7.82 7.49 8.57
C PHE A 40 -7.09 8.84 8.57
N TYR A 41 -5.76 8.84 8.59
CA TYR A 41 -4.96 10.07 8.56
C TYR A 41 -5.22 10.91 7.30
N VAL A 42 -5.29 10.28 6.12
CA VAL A 42 -5.64 10.98 4.87
C VAL A 42 -7.05 11.57 4.94
N SER A 43 -7.99 10.87 5.58
CA SER A 43 -9.37 11.35 5.71
C SER A 43 -9.53 12.58 6.61
N LEU A 44 -8.61 12.77 7.56
CA LEU A 44 -8.60 13.91 8.47
C LEU A 44 -8.03 15.17 7.80
N TRP A 45 -7.08 15.01 6.90
CA TRP A 45 -6.35 16.10 6.25
C TRP A 45 -6.93 16.53 4.90
N TYR A 46 -7.70 15.67 4.21
CA TYR A 46 -8.14 15.93 2.85
C TYR A 46 -9.62 15.64 2.60
N PRO A 47 -10.31 16.46 1.78
CA PRO A 47 -11.68 16.20 1.38
C PRO A 47 -11.79 14.96 0.48
N ARG A 48 -12.90 14.23 0.60
CA ARG A 48 -13.16 12.93 -0.08
C ARG A 48 -12.93 12.98 -1.60
N LYS A 49 -13.23 14.11 -2.24
CA LYS A 49 -13.05 14.30 -3.69
C LYS A 49 -11.59 14.15 -4.14
N ASN A 50 -10.62 14.47 -3.29
CA ASN A 50 -9.19 14.41 -3.60
C ASN A 50 -8.46 13.27 -2.88
N SER A 51 -9.19 12.42 -2.14
CA SER A 51 -8.60 11.36 -1.32
C SER A 51 -7.95 10.24 -2.16
N GLN A 52 -8.47 9.95 -3.36
CA GLN A 52 -7.98 8.87 -4.22
C GLN A 52 -6.56 9.15 -4.72
N PHE A 53 -6.28 10.34 -5.25
CA PHE A 53 -4.93 10.70 -5.69
C PHE A 53 -3.91 10.64 -4.54
N ARG A 54 -4.31 11.01 -3.32
CA ARG A 54 -3.42 10.96 -2.15
C ARG A 54 -3.15 9.53 -1.70
N LEU A 55 -4.17 8.67 -1.66
CA LEU A 55 -3.99 7.23 -1.42
C LEU A 55 -3.13 6.59 -2.52
N ALA A 56 -3.35 6.95 -3.78
CA ALA A 56 -2.52 6.50 -4.89
C ALA A 56 -1.07 6.94 -4.72
N LEU A 57 -0.80 8.15 -4.21
CA LEU A 57 0.56 8.61 -3.93
C LEU A 57 1.23 7.80 -2.81
N ILE A 58 0.50 7.43 -1.76
CA ILE A 58 1.01 6.53 -0.71
C ILE A 58 1.33 5.15 -1.29
N PHE A 59 0.44 4.59 -2.10
CA PHE A 59 0.69 3.31 -2.76
C PHE A 59 1.83 3.37 -3.79
N ALA A 60 1.98 4.48 -4.50
CA ALA A 60 3.10 4.74 -5.39
C ALA A 60 4.43 4.83 -4.61
N SER A 61 4.41 5.39 -3.40
CA SER A 61 5.60 5.38 -2.53
C SER A 61 5.94 3.95 -2.07
N ALA A 62 4.94 3.10 -1.83
CA ALA A 62 5.15 1.68 -1.50
C ALA A 62 5.72 0.88 -2.67
N SER A 63 5.23 1.09 -3.91
CA SER A 63 5.82 0.47 -5.11
C SER A 63 7.25 0.94 -5.34
N MET A 64 7.51 2.24 -5.15
CA MET A 64 8.84 2.81 -5.26
C MET A 64 9.79 2.21 -4.21
N ALA A 65 9.34 2.06 -2.96
CA ALA A 65 10.10 1.37 -1.91
C ALA A 65 10.42 -0.09 -2.32
N GLY A 66 9.50 -0.79 -2.98
CA GLY A 66 9.75 -2.11 -3.56
C GLY A 66 10.88 -2.13 -4.60
N ALA A 67 10.96 -1.09 -5.45
CA ALA A 67 12.05 -0.93 -6.41
C ALA A 67 13.40 -0.76 -5.70
N PHE A 68 13.45 0.07 -4.65
CA PHE A 68 14.68 0.26 -3.87
C PHE A 68 15.05 -0.95 -3.01
N SER A 69 14.06 -1.69 -2.50
CA SER A 69 14.27 -2.90 -1.71
C SER A 69 15.02 -3.98 -2.50
N GLY A 70 14.68 -4.17 -3.79
CA GLY A 70 15.41 -5.10 -4.66
C GLY A 70 16.89 -4.73 -4.85
N LEU A 71 17.19 -3.43 -4.99
CA LEU A 71 18.56 -2.93 -5.09
C LEU A 71 19.32 -3.07 -3.75
N LEU A 72 18.66 -2.73 -2.64
CA LEU A 72 19.23 -2.82 -1.30
C LEU A 72 19.55 -4.28 -0.96
N ALA A 73 18.64 -5.20 -1.27
CA ALA A 73 18.84 -6.64 -1.11
C ALA A 73 20.03 -7.15 -1.93
N TYR A 74 20.19 -6.68 -3.17
CA TYR A 74 21.34 -7.02 -4.01
C TYR A 74 22.65 -6.55 -3.37
N LEU A 75 22.72 -5.29 -2.93
CA LEU A 75 23.92 -4.71 -2.30
C LEU A 75 24.27 -5.38 -0.98
N ILE A 76 23.28 -5.62 -0.12
CA ILE A 76 23.48 -6.24 1.21
C ILE A 76 23.80 -7.73 1.07
N SER A 77 23.34 -8.42 0.03
CA SER A 77 23.74 -9.82 -0.19
C SER A 77 25.26 -9.99 -0.37
N LYS A 78 25.99 -8.93 -0.75
CA LYS A 78 27.46 -8.96 -0.82
C LYS A 78 28.15 -8.86 0.55
N MET A 79 27.41 -8.57 1.63
CA MET A 79 27.91 -8.54 3.00
C MET A 79 27.84 -9.91 3.68
N ASP A 80 27.68 -10.99 2.92
CA ASP A 80 27.64 -12.34 3.45
C ASP A 80 28.96 -12.69 4.16
N GLY A 81 28.86 -13.18 5.41
CA GLY A 81 30.02 -13.50 6.26
C GLY A 81 30.55 -12.32 7.09
N VAL A 82 30.05 -11.10 6.91
CA VAL A 82 30.42 -9.97 7.78
C VAL A 82 29.80 -10.17 9.17
N GLY A 83 30.64 -10.23 10.20
CA GLY A 83 30.20 -10.44 11.59
C GLY A 83 29.68 -11.85 11.90
N GLY A 84 29.96 -12.84 11.05
CA GLY A 84 29.51 -14.23 11.25
C GLY A 84 28.00 -14.44 11.03
N LEU A 85 27.32 -13.48 10.40
CA LEU A 85 25.89 -13.54 10.08
C LEU A 85 25.69 -13.68 8.57
N GLU A 86 24.64 -14.42 8.20
CA GLU A 86 24.24 -14.58 6.79
C GLU A 86 23.68 -13.26 6.24
N GLY A 87 23.94 -12.98 4.96
CA GLY A 87 23.54 -11.71 4.31
C GLY A 87 22.06 -11.34 4.44
N TRP A 88 21.14 -12.32 4.51
CA TRP A 88 19.71 -12.05 4.67
C TRP A 88 19.36 -11.47 6.06
N ARG A 89 20.13 -11.80 7.11
CA ARG A 89 19.92 -11.30 8.47
C ARG A 89 20.24 -9.81 8.56
N TRP A 90 21.26 -9.37 7.82
CA TRP A 90 21.64 -7.97 7.72
C TRP A 90 20.56 -7.10 7.07
N ILE A 91 19.79 -7.64 6.12
CA ILE A 91 18.66 -6.92 5.51
C ILE A 91 17.64 -6.53 6.60
N PHE A 92 17.20 -7.49 7.41
CA PHE A 92 16.24 -7.24 8.49
C PHE A 92 16.76 -6.28 9.56
N ILE A 93 18.05 -6.38 9.92
CA ILE A 93 18.68 -5.50 10.92
C ILE A 93 18.77 -4.06 10.40
N LEU A 94 19.29 -3.86 9.19
CA LEU A 94 19.49 -2.52 8.63
C LEU A 94 18.16 -1.83 8.32
N GLU A 95 17.21 -2.55 7.72
CA GLU A 95 15.88 -2.01 7.40
C GLU A 95 15.07 -1.72 8.67
N GLY A 96 15.12 -2.62 9.66
CA GLY A 96 14.51 -2.40 10.97
C GLY A 96 15.09 -1.20 11.69
N LEU A 97 16.41 -1.02 11.68
CA LEU A 97 17.07 0.11 12.34
C LEU A 97 16.70 1.44 11.68
N LEU A 98 16.75 1.50 10.34
CA LEU A 98 16.37 2.68 9.56
C LEU A 98 14.92 3.07 9.86
N THR A 99 14.00 2.11 9.92
CA THR A 99 12.59 2.40 10.21
C THR A 99 12.36 2.89 11.64
N VAL A 100 13.13 2.42 12.64
CA VAL A 100 13.08 2.99 14.00
C VAL A 100 13.55 4.45 14.00
N VAL A 101 14.65 4.76 13.32
CA VAL A 101 15.18 6.13 13.21
C VAL A 101 14.15 7.05 12.55
N VAL A 102 13.60 6.63 11.39
CA VAL A 102 12.56 7.39 10.69
C VAL A 102 11.31 7.55 11.57
N ALA A 103 10.92 6.53 12.34
CA ALA A 103 9.77 6.60 13.23
C ALA A 103 9.97 7.65 14.35
N VAL A 104 11.16 7.73 14.93
CA VAL A 104 11.50 8.75 15.94
C VAL A 104 11.43 10.15 15.32
N PHE A 105 11.98 10.35 14.12
CA PHE A 105 11.86 11.63 13.42
C PHE A 105 10.42 11.97 13.04
N SER A 106 9.62 10.97 12.63
CA SER A 106 8.23 11.17 12.24
C SER A 106 7.37 11.70 13.39
N PHE A 107 7.69 11.33 14.63
CA PHE A 107 7.00 11.83 15.82
C PHE A 107 7.12 13.36 15.98
N PHE A 108 8.21 13.96 15.49
CA PHE A 108 8.41 15.40 15.57
C PHE A 108 7.89 16.16 14.34
N LEU A 109 7.71 15.47 13.20
CA LEU A 109 7.37 16.09 11.92
C LEU A 109 5.89 15.93 11.55
N VAL A 110 5.25 14.86 12.02
CA VAL A 110 3.84 14.55 11.71
C VAL A 110 2.95 15.19 12.76
N TRP A 111 2.03 16.04 12.30
CA TRP A 111 1.04 16.70 13.14
C TRP A 111 -0.30 15.98 12.99
N ASP A 112 -0.94 15.64 14.10
CA ASP A 112 -2.17 14.83 14.07
C ASP A 112 -3.32 15.58 13.41
N GLU A 113 -3.46 16.89 13.65
CA GLU A 113 -4.53 17.71 13.06
C GLU A 113 -4.00 18.88 12.23
N PRO A 114 -4.71 19.25 11.14
CA PRO A 114 -4.41 20.46 10.38
C PRO A 114 -4.53 21.73 11.24
N ALA A 115 -5.34 21.71 12.31
CA ALA A 115 -5.44 22.80 13.28
C ALA A 115 -4.15 22.98 14.11
N THR A 116 -3.53 21.87 14.51
CA THR A 116 -2.28 21.86 15.30
C THR A 116 -1.02 22.05 14.46
N ALA A 117 -1.10 21.99 13.14
CA ALA A 117 0.06 22.04 12.26
C ALA A 117 0.81 23.38 12.37
N ALA A 118 2.05 23.38 12.88
CA ALA A 118 2.87 24.59 13.00
C ALA A 118 3.38 25.13 11.65
N PHE A 119 3.31 24.32 10.58
CA PHE A 119 3.75 24.69 9.23
C PHE A 119 2.75 25.60 8.49
N LEU A 120 1.45 25.56 8.83
CA LEU A 120 0.44 26.35 8.15
C LEU A 120 0.21 27.70 8.83
N SER A 121 0.08 28.75 8.04
CA SER A 121 -0.38 30.05 8.53
C SER A 121 -1.84 29.96 9.00
N GLU A 122 -2.22 30.84 9.93
CA GLU A 122 -3.59 30.90 10.47
C GLU A 122 -4.65 31.07 9.37
N HIS A 123 -4.29 31.73 8.27
CA HIS A 123 -5.18 31.90 7.12
C HIS A 123 -5.35 30.61 6.31
N GLU A 124 -4.26 29.87 6.04
CA GLU A 124 -4.32 28.59 5.33
C GLU A 124 -5.03 27.52 6.16
N LYS A 125 -4.84 27.52 7.49
CA LYS A 125 -5.58 26.64 8.40
C LYS A 125 -7.09 26.85 8.28
N ARG A 126 -7.54 28.11 8.27
CA ARG A 126 -8.97 28.44 8.12
C ARG A 126 -9.51 28.00 6.77
N ILE A 127 -8.77 28.23 5.69
CA ILE A 127 -9.18 27.79 4.34
C ILE A 127 -9.31 26.25 4.28
N LEU A 128 -8.37 25.52 4.88
CA LEU A 128 -8.42 24.05 4.95
C LEU A 128 -9.57 23.55 5.79
N LEU A 129 -9.76 24.12 6.98
CA LEU A 129 -10.88 23.76 7.87
C LEU A 129 -12.21 24.09 7.22
N ASP A 130 -12.36 25.23 6.55
CA ASP A 130 -13.57 25.59 5.81
C ASP A 130 -13.80 24.67 4.62
N ALA A 131 -12.77 24.29 3.85
CA ALA A 131 -12.90 23.34 2.75
C ALA A 131 -13.29 21.92 3.23
N LEU A 132 -12.75 21.49 4.38
CA LEU A 132 -13.12 20.24 5.04
C LEU A 132 -14.58 20.31 5.53
N ASN A 133 -14.95 21.38 6.23
CA ASN A 133 -16.29 21.59 6.77
C ASN A 133 -17.34 21.72 5.66
N TYR A 134 -17.06 22.43 4.57
CA TYR A 134 -17.96 22.61 3.42
C TYR A 134 -18.21 21.29 2.69
N THR A 135 -17.18 20.47 2.51
CA THR A 135 -17.33 19.11 1.96
C THR A 135 -18.10 18.18 2.93
N GLN A 136 -18.00 18.42 4.23
CA GLN A 136 -18.78 17.74 5.27
C GLN A 136 -20.23 18.25 5.40
N THR A 137 -20.58 19.43 4.86
CA THR A 137 -21.93 20.01 4.95
C THR A 137 -22.75 19.88 3.65
N GLU A 138 -22.15 19.89 2.46
CA GLU A 138 -22.88 19.63 1.20
C GLU A 138 -23.38 18.17 1.09
N THR A 139 -22.77 17.28 1.86
CA THR A 139 -23.29 15.94 2.11
C THR A 139 -23.31 15.80 3.62
N SER A 140 -24.48 15.72 4.27
CA SER A 140 -24.69 15.71 5.73
C SER A 140 -24.03 14.55 6.52
N THR A 141 -22.89 14.03 6.07
CA THR A 141 -22.53 12.60 6.13
C THR A 141 -21.00 12.37 6.02
N ALA A 142 -20.21 13.18 6.73
CA ALA A 142 -18.80 12.93 7.06
C ALA A 142 -18.52 13.46 8.48
N PRO A 143 -17.60 12.84 9.25
CA PRO A 143 -17.62 12.89 10.71
C PRO A 143 -17.39 14.31 11.21
N GLN A 144 -18.40 14.87 11.86
CA GLN A 144 -18.23 16.12 12.62
C GLN A 144 -17.22 15.86 13.74
N LEU A 145 -16.14 16.65 13.75
CA LEU A 145 -15.02 16.60 14.71
C LEU A 145 -15.41 16.92 16.17
N GLY A 146 -16.71 16.83 16.52
CA GLY A 146 -17.22 17.21 17.85
C GLY A 146 -18.39 16.38 18.37
N ASN A 147 -18.98 15.47 17.57
CA ASN A 147 -20.09 14.65 18.04
C ASN A 147 -19.60 13.23 18.37
N LYS A 148 -19.63 12.91 19.67
CA LYS A 148 -19.50 11.55 20.24
C LYS A 148 -20.54 10.63 19.59
N HIS A 149 -20.26 10.09 18.41
CA HIS A 149 -21.11 9.07 17.81
C HIS A 149 -20.91 7.78 18.59
N SER A 150 -21.90 7.39 19.39
CA SER A 150 -21.91 6.09 20.05
C SER A 150 -21.76 5.02 18.97
N PHE A 151 -20.72 4.19 19.05
CA PHE A 151 -20.56 3.02 18.19
C PHE A 151 -21.81 2.14 18.32
N LYS A 152 -22.71 2.21 17.34
CA LYS A 152 -23.94 1.42 17.35
C LYS A 152 -23.61 0.06 16.74
N TRP A 153 -23.45 -0.95 17.59
CA TRP A 153 -23.20 -2.35 17.23
C TRP A 153 -24.10 -2.85 16.09
N LYS A 154 -25.34 -2.38 16.04
CA LYS A 154 -26.30 -2.71 14.98
C LYS A 154 -25.80 -2.34 13.57
N HIS A 155 -25.15 -1.19 13.40
CA HIS A 155 -24.64 -0.77 12.09
C HIS A 155 -23.41 -1.55 11.64
N PHE A 156 -22.59 -2.02 12.59
CA PHE A 156 -21.48 -2.92 12.31
C PHE A 156 -21.98 -4.26 11.80
N VAL A 157 -23.01 -4.83 12.44
CA VAL A 157 -23.64 -6.09 12.01
C VAL A 157 -24.33 -5.91 10.64
N ASP A 158 -25.00 -4.79 10.41
CA ASP A 158 -25.61 -4.49 9.11
C ASP A 158 -24.55 -4.34 8.00
N ALA A 159 -23.34 -3.84 8.30
CA ALA A 159 -22.23 -3.75 7.35
C ALA A 159 -21.67 -5.12 6.99
N LEU A 160 -21.54 -6.01 7.97
CA LEU A 160 -21.07 -7.38 7.78
C LEU A 160 -22.04 -8.28 7.02
N LEU A 161 -23.34 -8.02 7.13
CA LEU A 161 -24.38 -8.78 6.42
C LEU A 161 -24.65 -8.24 5.02
N ASP A 162 -24.04 -7.12 4.63
CA ASP A 162 -24.25 -6.53 3.32
C ASP A 162 -23.49 -7.27 2.23
N TRP A 163 -24.20 -7.73 1.20
CA TRP A 163 -23.60 -8.42 0.07
C TRP A 163 -22.57 -7.53 -0.64
N GLN A 164 -22.80 -6.22 -0.70
CA GLN A 164 -21.87 -5.28 -1.34
C GLN A 164 -20.52 -5.25 -0.63
N THR A 165 -20.51 -5.33 0.71
CA THR A 165 -19.26 -5.37 1.49
C THR A 165 -18.43 -6.59 1.12
N TRP A 166 -19.06 -7.77 1.04
CA TRP A 166 -18.36 -9.00 0.66
C TRP A 166 -17.79 -8.97 -0.76
N PHE A 167 -18.50 -8.37 -1.72
CA PHE A 167 -17.96 -8.20 -3.09
C PHE A 167 -16.73 -7.29 -3.12
N HIS A 168 -16.74 -6.18 -2.37
CA HIS A 168 -15.56 -5.31 -2.27
C HIS A 168 -14.42 -5.98 -1.50
N CYS A 169 -14.70 -6.72 -0.43
CA CYS A 169 -13.71 -7.52 0.29
C CYS A 169 -13.06 -8.57 -0.60
N LEU A 170 -13.85 -9.33 -1.37
CA LEU A 170 -13.34 -10.33 -2.31
C LEU A 170 -12.53 -9.69 -3.44
N GLY A 171 -12.99 -8.56 -3.98
CA GLY A 171 -12.26 -7.79 -4.98
C GLY A 171 -10.92 -7.27 -4.46
N TYR A 172 -10.89 -6.79 -3.21
CA TYR A 172 -9.67 -6.32 -2.55
C TYR A 172 -8.74 -7.48 -2.26
N TRP A 173 -9.27 -8.59 -1.74
CA TRP A 173 -8.49 -9.78 -1.41
C TRP A 173 -7.85 -10.40 -2.66
N GLY A 174 -8.60 -10.57 -3.75
CA GLY A 174 -8.06 -11.06 -5.01
C GLY A 174 -6.95 -10.16 -5.56
N MET A 175 -7.11 -8.85 -5.39
CA MET A 175 -6.10 -7.87 -5.78
C MET A 175 -4.85 -7.92 -4.91
N ALA A 176 -5.02 -7.98 -3.59
CA ALA A 176 -3.92 -8.09 -2.63
C ALA A 176 -3.14 -9.39 -2.86
N CYS A 177 -3.82 -10.52 -3.05
CA CYS A 177 -3.19 -11.80 -3.41
C CYS A 177 -2.36 -11.69 -4.68
N SER A 178 -2.88 -11.00 -5.70
CA SER A 178 -2.16 -10.80 -6.98
C SER A 178 -0.89 -9.97 -6.79
N VAL A 179 -0.95 -8.89 -6.01
CA VAL A 179 0.21 -8.04 -5.70
C VAL A 179 1.28 -8.83 -4.97
N TYR A 180 0.93 -9.56 -3.91
CA TYR A 180 1.89 -10.36 -3.16
C TYR A 180 2.47 -11.50 -4.00
N ALA A 181 1.65 -12.17 -4.81
CA ALA A 181 2.13 -13.20 -5.73
C ALA A 181 3.16 -12.65 -6.71
N LEU A 182 2.86 -11.51 -7.36
CA LEU A 182 3.84 -10.89 -8.24
C LEU A 182 5.09 -10.49 -7.46
N SER A 183 4.97 -9.77 -6.33
CA SER A 183 6.15 -9.28 -5.61
C SER A 183 7.07 -10.37 -5.07
N LEU A 184 6.52 -11.49 -4.62
CA LEU A 184 7.31 -12.62 -4.10
C LEU A 184 7.92 -13.47 -5.23
N PHE A 185 7.19 -13.68 -6.32
CA PHE A 185 7.62 -14.58 -7.39
C PHE A 185 8.31 -13.87 -8.56
N LEU A 186 8.23 -12.54 -8.68
CA LEU A 186 8.84 -11.80 -9.79
C LEU A 186 10.34 -12.06 -9.95
N PRO A 187 11.19 -12.04 -8.90
CA PRO A 187 12.61 -12.39 -9.05
C PRO A 187 12.80 -13.84 -9.51
N THR A 188 11.95 -14.76 -9.05
CA THR A 188 11.99 -16.19 -9.41
C THR A 188 11.58 -16.41 -10.86
N ILE A 189 10.56 -15.70 -11.34
CA ILE A 189 10.11 -15.71 -12.72
C ILE A 189 11.25 -15.22 -13.62
N ILE A 190 11.87 -14.08 -13.29
CA ILE A 190 12.98 -13.52 -14.07
C ILE A 190 14.21 -14.45 -14.05
N LYS A 191 14.51 -15.09 -12.92
CA LYS A 191 15.57 -16.11 -12.85
C LYS A 191 15.26 -17.31 -13.76
N GLY A 192 13.99 -17.71 -13.83
CA GLY A 192 13.51 -18.77 -14.75
C GLY A 192 13.69 -18.44 -16.23
N LEU A 193 13.84 -17.16 -16.58
CA LEU A 193 14.12 -16.69 -17.95
C LEU A 193 15.59 -16.85 -18.37
N GLY A 194 16.46 -17.34 -17.48
CA GLY A 194 17.89 -17.55 -17.76
C GLY A 194 18.82 -16.44 -17.24
N TYR A 195 18.29 -15.45 -16.51
CA TYR A 195 19.10 -14.41 -15.88
C TYR A 195 19.70 -14.91 -14.54
N SER A 196 20.87 -14.37 -14.18
CA SER A 196 21.47 -14.63 -12.86
C SER A 196 20.60 -14.06 -11.73
N ALA A 197 20.68 -14.62 -10.53
CA ALA A 197 19.87 -14.17 -9.39
C ALA A 197 20.09 -12.67 -9.07
N ALA A 198 21.33 -12.20 -9.22
CA ALA A 198 21.71 -10.80 -9.09
C ALA A 198 21.00 -9.90 -10.13
N LEU A 199 21.06 -10.30 -11.40
CA LEU A 199 20.47 -9.54 -12.50
C LEU A 199 18.94 -9.60 -12.42
N ALA A 200 18.37 -10.71 -11.95
CA ALA A 200 16.93 -10.86 -11.73
C ALA A 200 16.38 -9.86 -10.70
N GLN A 201 17.09 -9.61 -9.60
CA GLN A 201 16.71 -8.57 -8.64
C GLN A 201 16.77 -7.18 -9.26
N LEU A 202 17.80 -6.88 -10.05
CA LEU A 202 17.93 -5.59 -10.75
C LEU A 202 16.80 -5.37 -11.76
N LEU A 203 16.38 -6.42 -12.48
CA LEU A 203 15.27 -6.36 -13.43
C LEU A 203 13.89 -6.21 -12.78
N THR A 204 13.76 -6.34 -11.46
CA THR A 204 12.51 -5.99 -10.78
C THR A 204 12.31 -4.48 -10.66
N ILE A 205 13.39 -3.69 -10.65
CA ILE A 205 13.36 -2.23 -10.44
C ILE A 205 12.53 -1.54 -11.54
N PRO A 206 12.73 -1.81 -12.84
CA PRO A 206 11.94 -1.18 -13.90
C PRO A 206 10.45 -1.54 -13.84
N VAL A 207 10.11 -2.75 -13.40
CA VAL A 207 8.71 -3.21 -13.24
C VAL A 207 8.00 -2.36 -12.18
N TYR A 208 8.63 -2.18 -11.02
CA TYR A 208 8.08 -1.36 -9.94
C TYR A 208 8.08 0.13 -10.26
N ALA A 209 9.08 0.63 -11.00
CA ALA A 209 9.11 2.01 -11.47
C ALA A 209 7.94 2.29 -12.44
N ALA A 210 7.68 1.40 -13.40
CA ALA A 210 6.55 1.52 -14.30
C ALA A 210 5.21 1.48 -13.55
N ALA A 211 5.08 0.60 -12.56
CA ALA A 211 3.92 0.53 -11.69
C ALA A 211 3.69 1.80 -10.85
N THR A 212 4.77 2.44 -10.41
CA THR A 212 4.71 3.72 -9.67
C THR A 212 4.17 4.82 -10.58
N ILE A 213 4.68 4.90 -11.81
CA ILE A 213 4.23 5.89 -12.81
C ILE A 213 2.76 5.64 -13.17
N SER A 214 2.36 4.39 -13.41
CA SER A 214 0.96 4.06 -13.73
C SER A 214 0.03 4.39 -12.56
N CYS A 215 0.45 4.14 -11.32
CA CYS A 215 -0.32 4.46 -10.12
C CYS A 215 -0.63 5.97 -10.04
N ILE A 216 0.38 6.82 -10.26
CA ILE A 216 0.22 8.28 -10.23
C ILE A 216 -0.66 8.77 -11.39
N LEU A 217 -0.44 8.27 -12.61
CA LEU A 217 -1.21 8.68 -13.79
C LEU A 217 -2.68 8.29 -13.65
N VAL A 218 -2.97 7.03 -13.31
CA VAL A 218 -4.34 6.55 -13.15
C VAL A 218 -5.03 7.28 -11.99
N GLY A 219 -4.35 7.49 -10.87
CA GLY A 219 -4.88 8.28 -9.75
C GLY A 219 -5.27 9.70 -10.17
N TYR A 220 -4.39 10.38 -10.91
CA TYR A 220 -4.63 11.73 -11.40
C TYR A 220 -5.79 11.82 -12.40
N TYR A 221 -5.81 10.94 -13.41
CA TYR A 221 -6.87 10.93 -14.42
C TYR A 221 -8.22 10.48 -13.86
N SER A 222 -8.23 9.52 -12.93
CA SER A 222 -9.44 9.06 -12.26
C SER A 222 -10.09 10.18 -11.45
N ASP A 223 -9.32 10.98 -10.73
CA ASP A 223 -9.86 12.12 -9.97
C ASP A 223 -10.28 13.28 -10.88
N LYS A 224 -9.57 13.54 -11.98
CA LYS A 224 -9.93 14.61 -12.92
C LYS A 224 -11.23 14.33 -13.68
N THR A 225 -11.46 13.07 -14.06
CA THR A 225 -12.63 12.67 -14.86
C THR A 225 -13.84 12.29 -14.01
N GLY A 226 -13.62 11.97 -12.72
CA GLY A 226 -14.68 11.49 -11.82
C GLY A 226 -15.21 10.09 -12.16
N GLN A 227 -14.71 9.43 -13.21
CA GLN A 227 -15.17 8.12 -13.68
C GLN A 227 -14.42 6.96 -13.02
N ARG A 228 -14.42 6.92 -11.69
CA ARG A 228 -13.59 6.01 -10.87
C ARG A 228 -13.81 4.52 -11.18
N SER A 229 -15.05 4.12 -11.48
CA SER A 229 -15.41 2.73 -11.83
C SER A 229 -14.72 2.26 -13.12
N PHE A 230 -14.64 3.14 -14.13
CA PHE A 230 -14.07 2.80 -15.42
C PHE A 230 -12.56 2.55 -15.33
N PHE A 231 -11.83 3.45 -14.66
CA PHE A 231 -10.38 3.29 -14.44
C PHE A 231 -10.05 2.05 -13.62
N THR A 232 -10.85 1.74 -12.60
CA THR A 232 -10.65 0.55 -11.79
C THR A 232 -10.86 -0.72 -12.62
N PHE A 233 -11.93 -0.79 -13.40
CA PHE A 233 -12.19 -1.93 -14.29
C PHE A 233 -11.09 -2.09 -15.35
N ALA A 234 -10.61 -0.99 -15.94
CA ALA A 234 -9.48 -1.01 -16.88
C ALA A 234 -8.17 -1.53 -16.23
N CYS A 235 -7.95 -1.25 -14.95
CA CYS A 235 -6.81 -1.81 -14.22
C CYS A 235 -6.98 -3.32 -14.02
N TYR A 236 -8.16 -3.80 -13.64
CA TYR A 236 -8.43 -5.24 -13.50
C TYR A 236 -8.26 -6.01 -14.81
N THR A 237 -8.72 -5.45 -15.94
CA THR A 237 -8.50 -6.06 -17.26
C THR A 237 -7.03 -6.07 -17.65
N ALA A 238 -6.28 -5.00 -17.36
CA ALA A 238 -4.84 -4.96 -17.58
C ALA A 238 -4.10 -6.04 -16.75
N VAL A 239 -4.48 -6.24 -15.48
CA VAL A 239 -3.92 -7.31 -14.64
C VAL A 239 -4.21 -8.69 -15.24
N PHE A 240 -5.45 -8.94 -15.64
CA PHE A 240 -5.85 -10.21 -16.25
C PHE A 240 -5.06 -10.50 -17.53
N VAL A 241 -4.96 -9.53 -18.44
CA VAL A 241 -4.19 -9.65 -19.67
C VAL A 241 -2.69 -9.83 -19.39
N GLY A 242 -2.14 -9.08 -18.44
CA GLY A 242 -0.73 -9.20 -18.04
C GLY A 242 -0.37 -10.58 -17.52
N PHE A 243 -1.21 -11.17 -16.66
CA PHE A 243 -1.01 -12.53 -16.18
C PHE A 243 -1.24 -13.58 -17.28
N LEU A 244 -2.21 -13.40 -18.17
CA LEU A 244 -2.39 -14.30 -19.32
C LEU A 244 -1.14 -14.33 -20.21
N ILE A 245 -0.55 -13.17 -20.48
CA ILE A 245 0.70 -13.05 -21.25
C ILE A 245 1.88 -13.68 -20.50
N ALA A 246 1.94 -13.52 -19.18
CA ALA A 246 3.00 -14.11 -18.36
C ALA A 246 2.92 -15.66 -18.29
N VAL A 247 1.71 -16.23 -18.37
CA VAL A 247 1.47 -17.69 -18.38
C VAL A 247 1.60 -18.29 -19.77
N ALA A 248 1.28 -17.52 -20.83
CA ALA A 248 1.48 -17.92 -22.22
C ALA A 248 2.95 -18.34 -22.45
N PRO A 249 3.19 -19.35 -23.32
CA PRO A 249 4.20 -20.38 -23.10
C PRO A 249 5.58 -19.78 -22.83
N ALA A 250 5.90 -19.71 -21.53
CA ALA A 250 7.08 -19.05 -20.94
C ALA A 250 8.43 -19.58 -21.45
N ARG A 251 8.43 -20.63 -22.27
CA ARG A 251 9.62 -21.22 -22.89
C ARG A 251 10.03 -20.59 -24.22
N PHE A 252 9.15 -19.89 -24.94
CA PHE A 252 9.45 -19.48 -26.32
C PHE A 252 9.94 -18.04 -26.48
N ILE A 253 9.59 -17.11 -25.59
CA ILE A 253 9.99 -15.68 -25.70
C ILE A 253 10.16 -15.03 -24.30
N PRO A 254 11.39 -14.96 -23.76
CA PRO A 254 11.64 -14.34 -22.44
C PRO A 254 11.15 -12.90 -22.31
N GLY A 255 11.22 -12.13 -23.40
CA GLY A 255 10.73 -10.74 -23.43
C GLY A 255 9.21 -10.62 -23.25
N LEU A 256 8.45 -11.62 -23.68
CA LEU A 256 6.99 -11.60 -23.59
C LEU A 256 6.51 -11.82 -22.15
N THR A 257 7.09 -12.80 -21.45
CA THR A 257 6.79 -13.04 -20.03
C THR A 257 7.18 -11.83 -19.17
N TYR A 258 8.30 -11.18 -19.47
CA TYR A 258 8.72 -9.96 -18.80
C TYR A 258 7.75 -8.80 -19.07
N ALA A 259 7.32 -8.60 -20.33
CA ALA A 259 6.31 -7.61 -20.68
C ALA A 259 4.95 -7.88 -20.01
N GLY A 260 4.55 -9.16 -19.87
CA GLY A 260 3.36 -9.56 -19.12
C GLY A 260 3.44 -9.14 -17.65
N CYS A 261 4.60 -9.34 -17.00
CA CYS A 261 4.83 -8.88 -15.63
C CYS A 261 4.77 -7.34 -15.50
N PHE A 262 5.25 -6.60 -16.49
CA PHE A 262 5.12 -5.14 -16.55
C PHE A 262 3.67 -4.69 -16.59
N ILE A 263 2.90 -5.25 -17.53
CA ILE A 263 1.49 -4.89 -17.73
C ILE A 263 0.69 -5.24 -16.47
N ALA A 264 0.95 -6.41 -15.89
CA ALA A 264 0.31 -6.85 -14.66
C ALA A 264 0.64 -5.90 -13.50
N ALA A 265 1.91 -5.54 -13.30
CA ALA A 265 2.34 -4.62 -12.25
C ALA A 265 1.70 -3.22 -12.43
N CYS A 266 1.66 -2.72 -13.66
CA CYS A 266 1.08 -1.42 -13.99
C CYS A 266 -0.42 -1.34 -13.71
N GLY A 267 -1.17 -2.43 -13.87
CA GLY A 267 -2.57 -2.51 -13.47
C GLY A 267 -2.74 -2.76 -11.97
N MET A 268 -1.77 -3.42 -11.33
CA MET A 268 -1.92 -3.91 -9.96
C MET A 268 -1.98 -2.80 -8.90
N TYR A 269 -0.99 -1.93 -8.92
CA TYR A 269 -0.87 -0.85 -7.94
C TYR A 269 -1.97 0.22 -7.99
N PRO A 270 -2.47 0.68 -9.17
CA PRO A 270 -3.57 1.63 -9.22
C PRO A 270 -4.96 1.04 -8.88
N ALA A 271 -5.19 -0.26 -9.02
CA ALA A 271 -6.53 -0.81 -8.77
C ALA A 271 -6.90 -0.83 -7.28
N ILE A 272 -5.92 -0.94 -6.36
CA ILE A 272 -6.17 -0.90 -4.91
C ILE A 272 -6.79 0.44 -4.47
N PRO A 273 -6.16 1.61 -4.72
CA PRO A 273 -6.76 2.89 -4.36
C PRO A 273 -8.07 3.15 -5.10
N GLY A 274 -8.23 2.67 -6.34
CA GLY A 274 -9.49 2.74 -7.09
C GLY A 274 -10.63 1.98 -6.42
N LEU A 275 -10.36 0.75 -5.95
CA LEU A 275 -11.36 -0.07 -5.26
C LEU A 275 -11.74 0.52 -3.89
N LEU A 276 -10.77 1.04 -3.14
CA LEU A 276 -11.04 1.68 -1.85
C LEU A 276 -11.94 2.90 -1.99
N THR A 277 -11.70 3.72 -3.02
CA THR A 277 -12.52 4.92 -3.23
C THR A 277 -13.91 4.59 -3.78
N LEU A 278 -14.03 3.54 -4.59
CA LEU A 278 -15.33 2.97 -4.99
C LEU A 278 -16.12 2.47 -3.79
N SER A 279 -15.48 1.71 -2.90
CA SER A 279 -16.10 1.19 -1.67
C SER A 279 -16.58 2.33 -0.78
N SER A 280 -15.73 3.34 -0.58
CA SER A 280 -16.06 4.51 0.25
C SER A 280 -17.22 5.36 -0.31
N ASN A 281 -17.39 5.36 -1.64
CA ASN A 281 -18.43 6.12 -2.31
C ASN A 281 -19.77 5.37 -2.39
N ASN A 282 -19.75 4.04 -2.49
CA ASN A 282 -20.96 3.24 -2.75
C ASN A 282 -21.72 2.80 -1.50
N TRP A 283 -21.08 2.76 -0.32
CA TRP A 283 -21.79 2.37 0.91
C TRP A 283 -22.75 3.47 1.37
N ALA A 284 -23.96 3.13 1.82
CA ALA A 284 -24.87 4.00 2.56
C ALA A 284 -25.61 3.13 3.61
N PRO A 285 -25.75 3.49 4.91
CA PRO A 285 -25.46 4.75 5.60
C PRO A 285 -24.06 4.83 6.27
N ASP A 286 -23.68 6.01 6.77
CA ASP A 286 -22.32 6.37 7.24
C ASP A 286 -21.68 5.46 8.29
N ALA A 287 -22.49 4.78 9.11
CA ALA A 287 -21.96 3.87 10.12
C ALA A 287 -21.40 2.57 9.51
N LYS A 288 -21.82 2.19 8.29
CA LYS A 288 -21.19 1.10 7.53
C LYS A 288 -19.88 1.54 6.87
N ARG A 289 -19.64 2.85 6.73
CA ARG A 289 -18.49 3.41 5.98
C ARG A 289 -17.17 3.43 6.75
N ALA A 290 -17.23 3.30 8.08
CA ALA A 290 -16.07 3.36 8.98
C ALA A 290 -15.56 1.97 9.42
N CYS A 291 -16.22 0.90 8.97
CA CYS A 291 -15.87 -0.49 9.26
C CYS A 291 -15.15 -1.09 8.05
#